data_AF-A0AAJ7X8Z7-F1
#
_entry.id   AF-A0AAJ7X8Z7-F1
#
_cell.length_a   1.000
_cell.length_b   1.000
_cell.length_c   1.000
_cell.angle_alpha   90.00
_cell.angle_beta   90.00
_cell.angle_gamma   90.00
#
_symmetry.space_group_name_H-M   'P 1'
#
loop_
_entity.id
_entity.type
_entity.pdbx_description
1 polymer ?
#
loop_
_entity_poly.entity_id
_entity_poly.type
_entity_poly.pdbx_seq_one_letter_code
_entity_poly.pdbx_strand_id
1 'polypeptide(L)'
;MGCDPGVDVRCCVKWTLFFFNLVFWFTGTLCVVFTAQLAAGVIAFIFKTKVRSRVTSLVHAAIQEYRGDHDLQNAIDYMQREFLCCGALSRLDWNRSRYFQCSADNPSPERCGVPYSCCVPIQGEVVMNTMCGYGAQLLPDGSGGGGGGGGIGGGGSGNGGVVARAPVFTEGCLGRVERWVDSNLLLLLGLAFGLAVLQLIGISLACALIAYVKRLQQLQQLQQQQLQQQHLQPQDMKLMMEQVDL
;
A
#
# COMPACT_ATOMS: atom_id res chain seq x y z
N MET A 1 9.99 -31.93 -23.85
CA MET A 1 8.70 -32.64 -23.79
C MET A 1 8.06 -32.46 -25.15
N GLY A 2 8.28 -33.43 -26.04
CA GLY A 2 7.99 -33.33 -27.47
C GLY A 2 6.56 -33.73 -27.79
N CYS A 3 5.98 -33.09 -28.81
CA CYS A 3 4.78 -33.56 -29.50
C CYS A 3 5.21 -34.05 -30.89
N ASP A 4 4.88 -35.30 -31.22
CA ASP A 4 5.06 -35.88 -32.55
C ASP A 4 4.07 -35.23 -33.54
N PRO A 5 4.50 -34.83 -34.75
CA PRO A 5 3.68 -34.05 -35.69
C PRO A 5 2.54 -34.82 -36.35
N GLY A 6 2.31 -36.10 -36.03
CA GLY A 6 1.39 -36.97 -36.75
C GLY A 6 0.04 -37.34 -36.09
N VAL A 7 -0.10 -37.30 -34.76
CA VAL A 7 -1.23 -38.02 -34.09
C VAL A 7 -1.99 -37.24 -33.00
N ASP A 8 -1.52 -36.09 -32.51
CA ASP A 8 -2.15 -35.44 -31.35
C ASP A 8 -2.63 -34.00 -31.57
N VAL A 9 -3.59 -33.86 -32.50
CA VAL A 9 -4.38 -32.63 -32.69
C VAL A 9 -5.05 -32.18 -31.37
N ARG A 10 -5.45 -33.14 -30.52
CA ARG A 10 -6.09 -32.88 -29.21
C ARG A 10 -5.15 -32.24 -28.20
N CYS A 11 -3.86 -32.60 -28.19
CA CYS A 11 -2.89 -32.01 -27.28
C CYS A 11 -2.62 -30.54 -27.65
N CYS A 12 -2.36 -30.25 -28.93
CA CYS A 12 -2.12 -28.89 -29.42
C CYS A 12 -3.33 -27.95 -29.23
N VAL A 13 -4.55 -28.46 -29.43
CA VAL A 13 -5.79 -27.68 -29.19
C VAL A 13 -5.96 -27.35 -27.70
N LYS A 14 -5.59 -28.25 -26.79
CA LYS A 14 -5.68 -28.01 -25.35
C LYS A 14 -4.69 -26.94 -24.87
N TRP A 15 -3.45 -26.99 -25.35
CA TRP A 15 -2.42 -26.00 -25.03
C TRP A 15 -2.71 -24.62 -25.61
N THR A 16 -3.26 -24.56 -26.83
CA THR A 16 -3.68 -23.29 -27.44
C THR A 16 -4.88 -22.68 -26.73
N LEU A 17 -5.93 -23.45 -26.43
CA LEU A 17 -7.08 -22.96 -25.65
C LEU A 17 -6.68 -22.48 -24.25
N PHE A 18 -5.80 -23.21 -23.57
CA PHE A 18 -5.27 -22.80 -22.28
C PHE A 18 -4.53 -21.46 -22.36
N PHE A 19 -3.68 -21.28 -23.38
CA PHE A 19 -2.93 -20.04 -23.58
C PHE A 19 -3.85 -18.84 -23.88
N PHE A 20 -4.83 -19.00 -24.77
CA PHE A 20 -5.79 -17.92 -25.05
C PHE A 20 -6.64 -17.56 -23.83
N ASN A 21 -7.06 -18.57 -23.06
CA ASN A 21 -7.81 -18.34 -21.83
C ASN A 21 -6.95 -17.57 -20.81
N LEU A 22 -5.69 -17.97 -20.64
CA LEU A 22 -4.73 -17.30 -19.75
C LEU A 22 -4.51 -15.83 -20.15
N VAL A 23 -4.24 -15.55 -21.43
CA VAL A 23 -4.01 -14.18 -21.91
C VAL A 23 -5.26 -13.31 -21.78
N PHE A 24 -6.44 -13.89 -22.02
CA PHE A 24 -7.71 -13.19 -21.85
C PHE A 24 -7.95 -12.78 -20.38
N TRP A 25 -7.81 -13.72 -19.43
CA TRP A 25 -7.96 -13.43 -18.00
C TRP A 25 -6.89 -12.49 -17.48
N PHE A 26 -5.64 -12.64 -17.93
CA PHE A 26 -4.55 -11.76 -17.59
C PHE A 26 -4.83 -10.32 -18.04
N THR A 27 -5.19 -10.12 -19.31
CA THR A 27 -5.53 -8.81 -19.86
C THR A 27 -6.75 -8.22 -19.16
N GLY A 28 -7.79 -9.02 -18.92
CA GLY A 28 -8.99 -8.60 -18.20
C GLY A 28 -8.68 -8.12 -16.78
N THR A 29 -7.84 -8.87 -16.05
CA THR A 29 -7.43 -8.51 -14.69
C THR A 29 -6.62 -7.21 -14.69
N LEU A 30 -5.70 -7.02 -15.64
CA LEU A 30 -4.94 -5.77 -15.76
C LEU A 30 -5.85 -4.56 -16.02
N CYS A 31 -6.86 -4.69 -16.88
CA CYS A 31 -7.83 -3.63 -17.13
C CYS A 31 -8.66 -3.29 -15.88
N VAL A 32 -9.10 -4.31 -15.13
CA VAL A 32 -9.82 -4.11 -13.87
C VAL A 32 -8.93 -3.40 -12.84
N VAL A 33 -7.68 -3.81 -12.69
CA VAL A 33 -6.75 -3.15 -11.77
C VAL A 33 -6.46 -1.71 -12.19
N PHE A 34 -6.27 -1.45 -13.48
CA PHE A 34 -6.04 -0.09 -13.99
C PHE A 34 -7.22 0.84 -13.69
N THR A 35 -8.44 0.39 -13.99
CA THR A 35 -9.66 1.17 -13.68
C THR A 35 -9.86 1.36 -12.18
N ALA A 36 -9.58 0.33 -11.37
CA ALA A 36 -9.64 0.43 -9.91
C ALA A 36 -8.60 1.42 -9.36
N GLN A 37 -7.40 1.47 -9.93
CA GLN A 37 -6.34 2.39 -9.52
C GLN A 37 -6.73 3.86 -9.78
N LEU A 38 -7.31 4.15 -10.94
CA LEU A 38 -7.84 5.49 -11.26
C LEU A 38 -9.00 5.85 -10.33
N ALA A 39 -9.95 4.94 -10.13
CA ALA A 39 -11.09 5.15 -9.24
C ALA A 39 -10.61 5.41 -7.78
N ALA A 40 -9.66 4.61 -7.28
CA ALA A 40 -9.09 4.78 -5.95
C ALA A 40 -8.41 6.15 -5.79
N GLY A 41 -7.66 6.60 -6.80
CA GLY A 41 -7.05 7.94 -6.79
C GLY A 41 -8.09 9.07 -6.69
N VAL A 42 -9.16 8.99 -7.49
CA VAL A 42 -10.26 9.98 -7.45
C VAL A 42 -11.00 9.95 -6.11
N ILE A 43 -11.32 8.75 -5.60
CA ILE A 43 -12.01 8.57 -4.31
C ILE A 43 -11.14 9.14 -3.17
N ALA A 44 -9.84 8.84 -3.16
CA ALA A 44 -8.92 9.34 -2.14
C ALA A 44 -8.87 10.87 -2.12
N PHE A 45 -8.88 11.51 -3.29
CA PHE A 45 -8.91 12.97 -3.40
C PHE A 45 -10.22 13.58 -2.87
N ILE A 46 -11.38 13.03 -3.28
CA ILE A 46 -12.69 13.55 -2.91
C ILE A 46 -12.98 13.37 -1.42
N PHE A 47 -12.64 12.21 -0.85
CA PHE A 47 -13.02 11.85 0.52
C PHE A 47 -11.93 12.08 1.57
N LYS A 48 -10.83 12.77 1.24
CA LYS A 48 -9.68 12.98 2.16
C LYS A 48 -10.09 13.48 3.55
N THR A 49 -10.99 14.46 3.63
CA THR A 49 -11.43 15.07 4.89
C THR A 49 -12.31 14.13 5.70
N LYS A 50 -13.16 13.35 5.02
CA LYS A 50 -14.01 12.33 5.63
C LYS A 50 -13.17 11.19 6.19
N VAL A 51 -12.17 10.73 5.44
CA VAL A 51 -11.21 9.71 5.89
C VAL A 51 -10.48 10.21 7.14
N ARG A 52 -9.94 11.43 7.13
CA ARG A 52 -9.29 12.03 8.30
C ARG A 52 -10.18 11.96 9.54
N SER A 53 -11.41 12.45 9.45
CA SER A 53 -12.34 12.47 10.58
C SER A 53 -12.68 11.06 11.09
N ARG A 54 -12.91 10.10 10.17
CA ARG A 54 -13.20 8.70 10.54
C ARG A 54 -12.01 8.04 11.24
N VAL A 55 -10.80 8.22 10.70
CA VAL A 55 -9.57 7.73 11.30
C VAL A 55 -9.36 8.36 12.68
N THR A 56 -9.56 9.67 12.84
CA THR A 56 -9.47 10.32 14.16
C THR A 56 -10.42 9.68 15.18
N SER A 57 -11.67 9.44 14.82
CA SER A 57 -12.65 8.80 15.71
C SER A 57 -12.26 7.36 16.07
N LEU A 58 -11.78 6.58 15.10
CA LEU A 58 -11.30 5.22 15.35
C LEU A 58 -10.10 5.21 16.30
N VAL A 59 -9.12 6.08 16.07
CA VAL A 59 -7.94 6.19 16.95
C VAL A 59 -8.34 6.67 18.35
N HIS A 60 -9.28 7.60 18.49
CA HIS A 60 -9.78 8.00 19.81
C HIS A 60 -10.44 6.85 20.56
N ALA A 61 -11.26 6.04 19.89
CA ALA A 61 -11.84 4.83 20.49
C ALA A 61 -10.76 3.83 20.91
N ALA A 62 -9.70 3.70 20.10
CA ALA A 62 -8.56 2.86 20.40
C ALA A 62 -7.75 3.38 21.61
N ILE A 63 -7.56 4.69 21.75
CA ILE A 63 -6.89 5.32 22.90
C ILE A 63 -7.67 5.11 24.21
N GLN A 64 -9.01 5.13 24.16
CA GLN A 64 -9.85 4.88 25.34
C GLN A 64 -9.54 3.54 26.00
N GLU A 65 -9.33 2.51 25.17
CA GLU A 65 -9.09 1.12 25.57
C GLU A 65 -7.65 0.67 25.29
N TYR A 66 -6.69 1.59 25.35
CA TYR A 66 -5.30 1.33 24.97
C TYR A 66 -4.66 0.11 25.67
N ARG A 67 -5.01 -0.16 26.93
CA ARG A 67 -4.52 -1.33 27.70
C ARG A 67 -5.41 -2.58 27.58
N GLY A 68 -6.51 -2.51 26.85
CA GLY A 68 -7.46 -3.62 26.75
C GLY A 68 -6.96 -4.75 25.84
N ASP A 69 -6.16 -4.43 24.82
CA ASP A 69 -5.59 -5.39 23.88
C ASP A 69 -4.11 -5.08 23.63
N HIS A 70 -3.28 -6.12 23.69
CA HIS A 70 -1.83 -6.02 23.49
C HIS A 70 -1.49 -5.68 22.04
N ASP A 71 -2.27 -6.17 21.08
CA ASP A 71 -2.04 -5.89 19.65
C ASP A 71 -2.34 -4.43 19.33
N LEU A 72 -3.43 -3.90 19.90
CA LEU A 72 -3.76 -2.49 19.79
C LEU A 72 -2.68 -1.62 20.45
N GLN A 73 -2.22 -2.03 21.63
CA GLN A 73 -1.15 -1.34 22.36
C GLN A 73 0.13 -1.28 21.52
N ASN A 74 0.55 -2.41 20.96
CA ASN A 74 1.74 -2.53 20.13
C ASN A 74 1.63 -1.70 18.85
N ALA A 75 0.46 -1.69 18.19
CA ALA A 75 0.22 -0.91 16.99
C ALA A 75 0.30 0.60 17.26
N ILE A 76 -0.31 1.08 18.34
CA ILE A 76 -0.22 2.50 18.74
C ILE A 76 1.23 2.86 19.12
N ASP A 77 1.90 2.01 19.90
CA ASP A 77 3.28 2.21 20.33
C ASP A 77 4.27 2.24 19.16
N TYR A 78 4.03 1.40 18.14
CA TYR A 78 4.81 1.40 16.91
C TYR A 78 4.60 2.71 16.13
N MET A 79 3.34 3.12 15.93
CA MET A 79 3.02 4.34 15.20
C MET A 79 3.62 5.60 15.88
N GLN A 80 3.54 5.69 17.20
CA GLN A 80 4.08 6.83 17.95
C GLN A 80 5.60 6.94 17.86
N ARG A 81 6.30 5.81 17.91
CA ARG A 81 7.76 5.75 17.77
C ARG A 81 8.23 5.98 16.34
N GLU A 82 7.56 5.39 15.36
CA GLU A 82 7.92 5.50 13.94
C GLU A 82 7.71 6.95 13.44
N PHE A 83 6.57 7.55 13.77
CA PHE A 83 6.24 8.90 13.31
C PHE A 83 6.66 10.00 14.30
N LEU A 84 7.30 9.67 15.42
CA LEU A 84 7.77 10.62 16.43
C LEU A 84 6.66 11.59 16.86
N CYS A 85 5.53 11.02 17.27
CA CYS A 85 4.28 11.72 17.56
C CYS A 85 3.61 11.15 18.81
N CYS A 86 2.63 11.88 19.37
CA CYS A 86 1.89 11.42 20.54
C CYS A 86 0.39 11.72 20.42
N GLY A 87 -0.44 10.71 20.64
CA GLY A 87 -1.89 10.81 20.50
C GLY A 87 -2.34 10.90 19.03
N ALA A 88 -3.64 11.18 18.82
CA ALA A 88 -4.20 11.24 17.48
C ALA A 88 -3.93 12.60 16.81
N LEU A 89 -4.36 13.66 17.46
CA LEU A 89 -4.20 15.07 17.08
C LEU A 89 -3.22 15.79 18.01
N SER A 90 -3.20 15.41 19.29
CA SER A 90 -2.29 15.95 20.29
C SER A 90 -2.04 14.92 21.41
N ARG A 91 -0.94 15.11 22.13
CA ARG A 91 -0.66 14.43 23.39
C ARG A 91 -1.81 14.46 24.41
N LEU A 92 -2.70 15.46 24.34
CA LEU A 92 -3.83 15.61 25.26
C LEU A 92 -4.99 14.65 24.95
N ASP A 93 -4.97 13.98 23.80
CA ASP A 93 -5.99 12.95 23.48
C ASP A 93 -5.96 11.79 24.48
N TRP A 94 -4.81 11.56 25.14
CA TRP A 94 -4.65 10.60 26.22
C TRP A 94 -5.54 10.90 27.44
N ASN A 95 -6.05 12.13 27.60
CA ASN A 95 -7.01 12.45 28.65
C ASN A 95 -8.33 11.67 28.51
N ARG A 96 -8.63 11.12 27.32
CA ARG A 96 -9.81 10.27 27.10
C ARG A 96 -9.61 8.83 27.57
N SER A 97 -8.37 8.40 27.81
CA SER A 97 -8.04 7.02 28.16
C SER A 97 -8.38 6.71 29.62
N ARG A 98 -8.91 5.51 29.90
CA ARG A 98 -9.23 5.09 31.27
C ARG A 98 -8.04 5.21 32.23
N TYR A 99 -6.82 4.95 31.74
CA TYR A 99 -5.60 4.95 32.55
C TYR A 99 -4.89 6.31 32.62
N PHE A 100 -5.04 7.15 31.59
CA PHE A 100 -4.30 8.42 31.48
C PHE A 100 -5.18 9.65 31.73
N GLN A 101 -6.50 9.48 31.90
CA GLN A 101 -7.43 10.56 32.20
C GLN A 101 -6.97 11.36 33.41
N CYS A 102 -6.84 12.67 33.23
CA CYS A 102 -6.41 13.61 34.24
C CYS A 102 -7.60 14.01 35.12
N SER A 103 -7.98 13.11 36.03
CA SER A 103 -8.97 13.35 37.08
C SER A 103 -8.38 13.01 38.43
N ALA A 104 -8.75 13.76 39.47
CA ALA A 104 -8.37 13.47 40.84
C ALA A 104 -8.95 12.13 41.31
N ASP A 105 -10.12 11.74 40.79
CA ASP A 105 -10.79 10.48 41.10
C ASP A 105 -10.19 9.28 40.37
N ASN A 106 -9.27 9.50 39.41
CA ASN A 106 -8.66 8.40 38.68
C ASN A 106 -7.58 7.73 39.56
N PRO A 107 -7.76 6.45 39.96
CA PRO A 107 -6.80 5.75 40.80
C PRO A 107 -5.53 5.34 40.03
N SER A 108 -5.54 5.45 38.70
CA SER A 108 -4.41 5.07 37.87
C SER A 108 -3.14 5.86 38.24
N PRO A 109 -1.99 5.18 38.44
CA PRO A 109 -0.71 5.85 38.65
C PRO A 109 -0.26 6.62 37.40
N GLU A 110 -0.77 6.25 36.21
CA GLU A 110 -0.42 6.87 34.93
C GLU A 110 -1.30 8.10 34.59
N ARG A 111 -2.19 8.53 35.51
CA ARG A 111 -3.08 9.68 35.29
C ARG A 111 -2.31 10.96 34.93
N CYS A 112 -2.92 11.80 34.08
CA CYS A 112 -2.28 13.00 33.54
C CYS A 112 -0.96 12.72 32.79
N GLY A 113 -0.68 11.46 32.43
CA GLY A 113 0.51 11.05 31.71
C GLY A 113 0.25 10.69 30.26
N VAL A 114 1.29 10.19 29.58
CA VAL A 114 1.20 9.56 28.26
C VAL A 114 2.02 8.27 28.27
N PRO A 115 1.80 7.32 27.35
CA PRO A 115 2.62 6.12 27.27
C PRO A 115 4.09 6.43 26.98
N TYR A 116 4.96 5.48 27.32
CA TYR A 116 6.41 5.59 27.10
C TYR A 116 6.78 5.72 25.61
N SER A 117 5.94 5.25 24.68
CA SER A 117 6.15 5.40 23.24
C SER A 117 6.06 6.86 22.77
N CYS A 118 5.48 7.76 23.58
CA CYS A 118 5.54 9.20 23.36
C CYS A 118 6.85 9.86 23.84
N CYS A 119 7.75 9.11 24.49
CA CYS A 119 9.03 9.63 24.97
C CYS A 119 10.01 9.91 23.83
N VAL A 120 10.69 11.04 23.90
CA VAL A 120 11.77 11.37 22.97
C VAL A 120 13.04 10.63 23.40
N PRO A 121 13.72 9.90 22.50
CA PRO A 121 15.03 9.31 22.78
C PRO A 121 16.07 10.39 23.10
N ILE A 122 16.82 10.19 24.19
CA ILE A 122 17.97 11.03 24.53
C ILE A 122 19.20 10.48 23.79
N GLN A 123 19.95 11.37 23.11
CA GLN A 123 21.16 10.97 22.41
C GLN A 123 22.24 10.51 23.40
N GLY A 124 22.82 9.34 23.15
CA GLY A 124 23.88 8.75 23.98
C GLY A 124 23.37 7.84 25.10
N GLU A 125 22.05 7.70 25.27
CA GLU A 125 21.46 6.79 26.24
C GLU A 125 20.84 5.59 25.51
N VAL A 126 21.22 4.37 25.91
CA VAL A 126 20.71 3.12 25.31
C VAL A 126 19.38 2.71 25.93
N VAL A 127 19.09 3.20 27.15
CA VAL A 127 17.89 2.87 27.91
C VAL A 127 16.89 4.01 27.77
N MET A 128 15.71 3.68 27.25
CA MET A 128 14.61 4.65 27.19
C MET A 128 14.04 4.91 28.58
N ASN A 129 13.94 6.19 28.95
CA ASN A 129 13.27 6.60 30.19
C ASN A 129 11.76 6.40 30.07
N THR A 130 11.28 5.26 30.53
CA THR A 130 9.85 4.93 30.56
C THR A 130 9.04 5.81 31.51
N MET A 131 9.70 6.55 32.41
CA MET A 131 9.05 7.48 33.34
C MET A 131 8.84 8.88 32.74
N CYS A 132 9.30 9.15 31.51
CA CYS A 132 9.15 10.48 30.91
C CYS A 132 7.68 10.91 30.76
N GLY A 133 6.78 9.94 30.57
CA GLY A 133 5.37 10.17 30.28
C GLY A 133 4.57 10.65 31.50
N TYR A 134 5.10 10.53 32.71
CA TYR A 134 4.37 10.87 33.94
C TYR A 134 4.12 12.37 34.08
N GLY A 135 2.85 12.74 34.29
CA GLY A 135 2.43 14.15 34.42
C GLY A 135 2.62 14.96 33.15
N ALA A 136 2.90 14.30 32.02
CA ALA A 136 3.33 15.00 30.83
C ALA A 136 2.19 15.83 30.20
N GLN A 137 0.91 15.47 30.41
CA GLN A 137 -0.23 16.30 29.97
C GLN A 137 -0.31 17.67 30.69
N LEU A 138 0.42 17.84 31.80
CA LEU A 138 0.46 19.10 32.56
C LEU A 138 1.56 20.05 32.07
N LEU A 139 2.42 19.61 31.14
CA LEU A 139 3.52 20.41 30.63
C LEU A 139 2.98 21.46 29.64
N PRO A 140 3.47 22.72 29.68
CA PRO A 140 3.10 23.73 28.71
C PRO A 140 3.57 23.35 27.29
N ASP A 141 2.80 23.74 26.27
CA ASP A 141 3.00 23.39 24.85
C ASP A 141 4.31 23.91 24.21
N GLY A 142 5.20 24.54 24.98
CA GLY A 142 6.53 25.01 24.56
C GLY A 142 7.71 24.35 25.27
N SER A 143 7.48 23.48 26.26
CA SER A 143 8.57 22.86 27.05
C SER A 143 9.07 21.52 26.47
N GLY A 144 8.43 21.01 25.40
CA GLY A 144 8.76 19.72 24.78
C GLY A 144 9.28 19.80 23.34
N GLY A 145 9.58 21.00 22.82
CA GLY A 145 10.00 21.20 21.43
C GLY A 145 11.37 21.86 21.34
N GLY A 146 12.41 21.08 21.06
CA GLY A 146 13.76 21.61 20.89
C GLY A 146 14.75 20.55 20.39
N GLY A 147 14.48 19.97 19.22
CA GLY A 147 15.54 19.31 18.46
C GLY A 147 16.40 20.35 17.77
N GLY A 148 17.52 20.71 18.39
CA GLY A 148 18.57 21.57 17.83
C GLY A 148 19.76 21.58 18.78
N GLY A 149 20.90 21.05 18.34
CA GLY A 149 22.09 20.89 19.18
C GLY A 149 22.65 22.21 19.72
N GLY A 150 23.34 22.11 20.86
CA GLY A 150 24.29 23.09 21.37
C GLY A 150 23.70 24.23 22.20
N GLY A 151 24.00 24.26 23.50
CA GLY A 151 23.77 25.45 24.30
C GLY A 151 23.85 25.23 25.81
N ILE A 152 24.96 25.68 26.41
CA ILE A 152 25.18 25.85 27.85
C ILE A 152 24.57 27.21 28.25
N GLY A 153 23.76 27.26 29.31
CA GLY A 153 23.33 28.49 30.01
C GLY A 153 21.84 28.83 29.86
N GLY A 154 21.09 29.22 30.90
CA GLY A 154 21.41 29.43 32.30
C GLY A 154 20.20 29.89 33.10
N GLY A 155 20.39 30.02 34.42
CA GLY A 155 19.69 30.98 35.29
C GLY A 155 18.30 30.61 35.81
N GLY A 156 18.23 30.05 37.03
CA GLY A 156 16.99 29.94 37.79
C GLY A 156 17.19 29.25 39.14
N SER A 157 17.48 30.05 40.18
CA SER A 157 17.64 29.63 41.58
C SER A 157 16.30 29.17 42.20
N GLY A 158 16.24 27.93 42.68
CA GLY A 158 15.15 27.42 43.51
C GLY A 158 15.45 26.01 44.02
N ASN A 159 15.60 25.88 45.35
CA ASN A 159 15.80 24.60 46.03
C ASN A 159 14.57 23.69 45.86
N GLY A 160 14.70 22.69 45.01
CA GLY A 160 13.73 21.62 44.79
C GLY A 160 14.15 20.85 43.55
N GLY A 161 14.70 19.65 43.71
CA GLY A 161 15.31 18.87 42.65
C GLY A 161 14.43 18.80 41.40
N VAL A 162 14.82 19.53 40.36
CA VAL A 162 14.20 19.42 39.04
C VAL A 162 14.82 18.19 38.39
N VAL A 163 14.13 17.05 38.50
CA VAL A 163 14.34 15.96 37.55
C VAL A 163 14.04 16.57 36.18
N ALA A 164 15.07 16.75 35.35
CA ALA A 164 14.89 17.12 33.95
C ALA A 164 14.07 16.00 33.29
N ARG A 165 12.75 16.16 33.23
CA ARG A 165 11.87 15.19 32.58
C ARG A 165 12.25 15.15 31.11
N ALA A 166 12.53 13.95 30.60
CA ALA A 166 12.83 13.77 29.19
C ALA A 166 11.67 14.31 28.32
N PRO A 167 11.97 14.96 27.19
CA PRO A 167 10.93 15.54 26.35
C PRO A 167 10.01 14.45 25.79
N VAL A 168 8.79 14.84 25.46
CA VAL A 168 7.73 13.98 24.91
C VAL A 168 7.20 14.63 23.64
N PHE A 169 6.78 13.82 22.67
CA PHE A 169 6.21 14.36 21.45
C PHE A 169 4.89 15.10 21.75
N THR A 170 4.75 16.33 21.25
CA THR A 170 3.55 17.16 21.44
C THR A 170 2.59 17.09 20.26
N GLU A 171 3.12 16.84 19.06
CA GLU A 171 2.34 16.72 17.83
C GLU A 171 1.59 15.39 17.74
N GLY A 172 0.35 15.42 17.25
CA GLY A 172 -0.44 14.22 16.97
C GLY A 172 0.02 13.45 15.73
N CYS A 173 -0.20 12.14 15.77
CA CYS A 173 0.25 11.23 14.72
C CYS A 173 -0.48 11.43 13.39
N LEU A 174 -1.77 11.77 13.38
CA LEU A 174 -2.49 11.99 12.12
C LEU A 174 -1.88 13.14 11.31
N GLY A 175 -1.51 14.23 11.98
CA GLY A 175 -0.87 15.36 11.33
C GLY A 175 0.55 15.04 10.85
N ARG A 176 1.28 14.17 11.55
CA ARG A 176 2.62 13.75 11.13
C ARG A 176 2.58 12.80 9.94
N VAL A 177 1.65 11.84 9.94
CA VAL A 177 1.43 10.92 8.82
C VAL A 177 1.02 11.70 7.58
N GLU A 178 0.13 12.68 7.70
CA GLU A 178 -0.26 13.55 6.57
C GLU A 178 0.96 14.30 6.00
N ARG A 179 1.79 14.90 6.85
CA ARG A 179 3.03 15.56 6.41
C ARG A 179 4.04 14.60 5.78
N TRP A 180 4.14 13.38 6.28
CA TRP A 180 4.96 12.33 5.67
C TRP A 180 4.45 11.98 4.28
N VAL A 181 3.12 11.84 4.11
CA VAL A 181 2.49 11.61 2.81
C VAL A 181 2.76 12.78 1.86
N ASP A 182 2.57 14.02 2.31
CA ASP A 182 2.80 15.21 1.49
C ASP A 182 4.27 15.33 1.06
N SER A 183 5.20 15.02 1.97
CA SER A 183 6.65 15.06 1.70
C SER A 183 7.08 13.96 0.71
N ASN A 184 6.43 12.80 0.76
CA ASN A 184 6.72 11.66 -0.11
C ASN A 184 5.72 11.53 -1.27
N LEU A 185 4.95 12.57 -1.54
CA LEU A 185 3.89 12.54 -2.54
C LEU A 185 4.43 12.16 -3.93
N LEU A 186 5.62 12.66 -4.29
CA LEU A 186 6.28 12.30 -5.55
C LEU A 186 6.61 10.81 -5.65
N LEU A 187 7.03 10.18 -4.55
CA LEU A 187 7.32 8.73 -4.53
C LEU A 187 6.03 7.92 -4.66
N LEU A 188 4.96 8.31 -3.94
CA LEU A 188 3.66 7.64 -4.01
C LEU A 188 3.02 7.77 -5.39
N LEU A 189 3.01 8.98 -5.96
CA LEU A 189 2.53 9.24 -7.31
C LEU A 189 3.40 8.55 -8.35
N GLY A 190 4.73 8.53 -8.17
CA GLY A 190 5.67 7.85 -9.04
C GLY A 190 5.47 6.33 -9.06
N LEU A 191 5.27 5.71 -7.90
CA LEU A 191 4.94 4.29 -7.79
C LEU A 191 3.60 3.98 -8.48
N ALA A 192 2.57 4.78 -8.21
CA ALA A 192 1.27 4.60 -8.85
C ALA A 192 1.35 4.76 -10.38
N PHE A 193 2.03 5.80 -10.87
CA PHE A 193 2.24 6.03 -12.29
C PHE A 193 3.08 4.92 -12.93
N GLY A 194 4.15 4.47 -12.27
CA GLY A 194 4.98 3.36 -12.73
C GLY A 194 4.19 2.07 -12.88
N LEU A 195 3.34 1.74 -11.90
CA LEU A 195 2.43 0.59 -11.98
C LEU A 195 1.44 0.73 -13.14
N ALA A 196 0.89 1.93 -13.37
CA ALA A 196 0.00 2.19 -14.50
C ALA A 196 0.71 2.01 -15.85
N VAL A 197 1.93 2.50 -15.99
CA VAL A 197 2.74 2.32 -17.22
C VAL A 197 3.06 0.84 -17.45
N LEU A 198 3.45 0.10 -16.42
CA LEU A 198 3.70 -1.34 -16.53
C LEU A 198 2.45 -2.12 -16.96
N GLN A 199 1.28 -1.76 -16.44
CA GLN A 199 0.00 -2.33 -16.87
C GLN A 199 -0.30 -2.02 -18.34
N LEU A 200 -0.11 -0.77 -18.77
CA LEU A 200 -0.32 -0.37 -20.18
C LEU A 200 0.62 -1.12 -21.13
N ILE A 201 1.88 -1.30 -20.76
CA ILE A 201 2.84 -2.12 -21.52
C ILE A 201 2.31 -3.56 -21.59
N GLY A 202 1.90 -4.15 -20.47
CA GLY A 202 1.35 -5.51 -20.42
C GLY A 202 0.13 -5.70 -21.33
N ILE A 203 -0.81 -4.75 -21.30
CA ILE A 203 -1.99 -4.75 -22.18
C ILE A 203 -1.56 -4.60 -23.65
N SER A 204 -0.65 -3.68 -23.96
CA SER A 204 -0.19 -3.46 -25.34
C SER A 204 0.47 -4.70 -25.94
N LEU A 205 1.32 -5.39 -25.16
CA LEU A 205 1.99 -6.63 -25.56
C LEU A 205 0.99 -7.78 -25.71
N ALA A 206 0.02 -7.90 -24.79
CA ALA A 206 -1.03 -8.90 -24.90
C ALA A 206 -1.88 -8.69 -26.17
N CYS A 207 -2.27 -7.45 -26.46
CA CYS A 207 -3.01 -7.11 -27.68
C CYS A 207 -2.19 -7.38 -28.94
N ALA A 208 -0.91 -6.99 -28.97
CA ALA A 208 -0.01 -7.25 -30.09
C ALA A 208 0.17 -8.75 -30.33
N LEU A 209 0.32 -9.53 -29.25
CA LEU A 209 0.45 -10.99 -29.33
C LEU A 209 -0.83 -11.65 -29.83
N ILE A 210 -2.00 -11.23 -29.37
CA ILE A 210 -3.29 -11.74 -29.88
C ILE A 210 -3.43 -11.43 -31.38
N ALA A 211 -3.11 -10.21 -31.80
CA ALA A 211 -3.16 -9.82 -33.21
C ALA A 211 -2.18 -10.65 -34.06
N TYR A 212 -0.97 -10.87 -33.55
CA TYR A 212 0.04 -11.70 -34.20
C TYR A 212 -0.43 -13.15 -34.37
N VAL A 213 -0.95 -13.78 -33.31
CA VAL A 213 -1.42 -15.17 -33.39
C VAL A 213 -2.60 -15.30 -34.34
N LYS A 214 -3.57 -14.37 -34.30
CA LYS A 214 -4.69 -14.36 -35.26
C LYS A 214 -4.21 -14.27 -36.71
N ARG A 215 -3.21 -13.42 -36.97
CA ARG A 215 -2.60 -13.28 -38.30
C ARG A 215 -1.91 -14.57 -38.74
N LEU A 216 -1.17 -15.25 -37.85
CA LEU A 216 -0.55 -16.54 -38.16
C LEU A 216 -1.59 -17.62 -38.49
N GLN A 217 -2.68 -17.69 -37.71
CA GLN A 217 -3.77 -18.63 -38.00
C GLN A 217 -4.41 -18.38 -39.37
N GLN A 218 -4.64 -17.10 -39.72
CA GLN A 218 -5.15 -16.74 -41.05
C GLN A 218 -4.20 -17.15 -42.18
N LEU A 219 -2.89 -16.93 -42.02
CA LEU A 219 -1.89 -17.35 -43.01
C LEU A 219 -1.85 -18.87 -43.19
N GLN A 220 -1.93 -19.63 -42.09
CA GLN A 220 -2.00 -21.10 -42.16
C GLN A 220 -3.27 -21.58 -42.88
N GLN A 221 -4.43 -20.95 -42.63
CA GLN A 221 -5.68 -21.28 -43.31
C GLN A 221 -5.61 -21.01 -44.81
N LEU A 222 -5.03 -19.88 -45.23
CA LEU A 222 -4.83 -19.57 -46.65
C LEU A 222 -3.91 -20.58 -47.32
N GLN A 223 -2.82 -20.97 -46.66
CA GLN A 223 -1.88 -21.97 -47.19
C GLN A 223 -2.54 -23.35 -47.33
N GLN A 224 -3.41 -23.74 -46.39
CA GLN A 224 -4.19 -24.99 -46.50
C GLN A 224 -5.18 -24.96 -47.68
N GLN A 225 -5.87 -23.83 -47.90
CA GLN A 225 -6.77 -23.68 -49.05
C GLN A 225 -6.02 -23.80 -50.39
N GLN A 226 -4.84 -23.21 -50.50
CA GLN A 226 -4.00 -23.32 -51.70
C GLN A 226 -3.56 -24.77 -51.96
N LEU A 227 -3.12 -25.49 -50.93
CA LEU A 227 -2.75 -26.91 -51.05
C LEU A 227 -3.94 -27.78 -51.50
N GLN A 228 -5.14 -27.47 -51.05
CA GLN A 228 -6.35 -28.22 -51.40
C GLN A 228 -6.79 -27.96 -52.85
N GLN A 229 -6.67 -26.72 -53.34
CA GLN A 229 -6.88 -26.40 -54.77
C GLN A 229 -5.84 -27.08 -55.67
N GLN A 230 -4.58 -27.12 -55.23
CA GLN A 230 -3.51 -27.77 -55.97
C GLN A 230 -3.70 -29.29 -56.07
N HIS A 231 -4.48 -29.92 -55.19
CA HIS A 231 -4.82 -31.34 -55.29
C HIS A 231 -6.06 -31.61 -56.18
N LEU A 232 -7.04 -30.70 -56.21
CA LEU A 232 -8.21 -30.77 -57.08
C LEU A 232 -7.86 -30.56 -58.55
N GLN A 233 -7.07 -29.54 -58.89
CA GLN A 233 -6.68 -29.24 -60.29
C GLN A 233 -6.08 -30.42 -61.08
N PRO A 234 -5.15 -31.23 -60.54
CA PRO A 234 -4.59 -32.39 -61.26
C PRO A 234 -5.55 -33.60 -61.31
N GLN A 235 -6.50 -33.74 -60.38
CA GLN A 235 -7.53 -34.79 -60.44
C GLN A 235 -8.57 -34.47 -61.52
N ASP A 236 -9.05 -33.24 -61.58
CA ASP A 236 -10.00 -32.79 -62.61
C ASP A 236 -9.38 -32.85 -64.02
N MET A 237 -8.09 -32.52 -64.15
CA MET A 237 -7.37 -32.63 -65.42
C MET A 237 -7.24 -34.07 -65.92
N LYS A 238 -7.12 -35.07 -65.02
CA LYS A 238 -7.15 -36.49 -65.41
C LYS A 238 -8.55 -36.95 -65.79
N LEU A 239 -9.58 -36.50 -65.08
CA LEU A 239 -10.98 -36.83 -65.38
C LEU A 239 -11.42 -36.27 -66.74
N MET A 240 -10.97 -35.05 -67.07
CA MET A 240 -11.17 -34.45 -68.38
C MET A 240 -10.39 -35.16 -69.49
N MET A 241 -9.24 -35.76 -69.19
CA MET A 241 -8.50 -36.61 -70.15
C MET A 241 -9.21 -37.95 -70.39
N GLU A 242 -9.71 -38.59 -69.32
CA GLU A 242 -10.40 -39.89 -69.40
C GLU A 242 -11.76 -39.81 -70.11
N GLN A 243 -12.40 -38.63 -70.15
CA GLN A 243 -13.61 -38.40 -70.96
C GLN A 243 -13.35 -38.10 -72.43
N VAL A 244 -12.10 -37.79 -72.83
CA VAL A 244 -11.73 -37.55 -74.24
C VAL A 244 -11.30 -38.86 -74.94
N ASP A 245 -10.92 -39.89 -74.18
CA ASP A 245 -10.51 -41.21 -74.68
C ASP A 245 -11.68 -42.24 -74.81
N LEU A 246 -12.94 -41.80 -74.69
CA LEU A 246 -14.18 -42.59 -74.82
C LEU A 246 -15.08 -42.06 -75.95
#